data_AF-A0A353BB34-F1
#
_entry.id   AF-A0A353BB34-F1
#
_cell.length_a   1.000
_cell.length_b   1.000
_cell.length_c   1.000
_cell.angle_alpha   90.00
_cell.angle_beta   90.00
_cell.angle_gamma   90.00
#
_symmetry.space_group_name_H-M   'P 1'
#
loop_
_entity.id
_entity.type
_entity.pdbx_description
1 polymer ?
#
loop_
_entity_poly.entity_id
_entity_poly.type
_entity_poly.pdbx_seq_one_letter_code
_entity_poly.pdbx_strand_id
1 'polypeptide(L)'
;MPFSPRKDRTMSTETCVTRDQTISSITALVAEEAPVESILDAIYEATHHQMSVDRLGWAEIEPETHYVVARWARSGDRTLLRRGFQAPIWGSSLYFVMKQRKPRVMDDLLKYLEHRPQSRSTRLITAEGVRSSLTCPLICGQSELGFLFFSSFKANTFSADDAPFAMAIANLLALAIRNASIENQAEEPVVLPNCAKRHRLPIHELEPGMILNESLKSNKDNLLLASGHELTAHSVERLREMHRDGEIEFAMVEVQ
;
A
#
# COMPACT_ATOMS: atom_id res chain seq x y z
N MET A 1 -56.06 12.04 -42.86
CA MET A 1 -54.86 12.45 -42.11
C MET A 1 -54.72 11.51 -40.92
N PRO A 2 -53.67 10.69 -40.85
CA PRO A 2 -53.56 9.57 -39.92
C PRO A 2 -53.02 10.02 -38.55
N PHE A 3 -53.45 9.31 -37.51
CA PHE A 3 -52.94 9.39 -36.14
C PHE A 3 -51.45 9.01 -36.09
N SER A 4 -50.60 9.89 -35.56
CA SER A 4 -49.24 9.55 -35.14
C SER A 4 -49.27 8.87 -33.76
N PRO A 5 -48.60 7.72 -33.57
CA PRO A 5 -48.45 7.12 -32.25
C PRO A 5 -47.38 7.87 -31.44
N ARG A 6 -47.65 8.08 -30.15
CA ARG A 6 -46.68 8.56 -29.16
C ARG A 6 -45.53 7.55 -29.09
N LYS A 7 -44.31 8.02 -29.30
CA LYS A 7 -43.08 7.25 -29.04
C LYS A 7 -43.05 6.81 -27.58
N ASP A 8 -42.78 5.52 -27.41
CA ASP A 8 -42.43 4.88 -26.16
C ASP A 8 -41.45 5.73 -25.35
N ARG A 9 -41.85 6.04 -24.11
CA ARG A 9 -40.90 6.30 -23.04
C ARG A 9 -40.36 4.94 -22.60
N THR A 10 -39.23 4.54 -23.16
CA THR A 10 -38.34 3.57 -22.51
C THR A 10 -37.89 4.20 -21.20
N MET A 11 -38.59 3.88 -20.10
CA MET A 11 -38.05 4.05 -18.76
C MET A 11 -36.91 3.05 -18.63
N SER A 12 -35.68 3.52 -18.83
CA SER A 12 -34.50 2.81 -18.37
C SER A 12 -34.58 2.76 -16.84
N THR A 13 -35.02 1.63 -16.31
CA THR A 13 -34.94 1.32 -14.88
C THR A 13 -33.46 1.05 -14.55
N GLU A 14 -32.71 2.11 -14.23
CA GLU A 14 -31.45 1.94 -13.50
C GLU A 14 -31.80 1.38 -12.12
N THR A 15 -31.63 0.07 -11.95
CA THR A 15 -31.71 -0.58 -10.65
C THR A 15 -30.62 0.02 -9.76
N CYS A 16 -30.99 0.92 -8.85
CA CYS A 16 -30.07 1.48 -7.87
C CYS A 16 -29.65 0.34 -6.92
N VAL A 17 -28.42 -0.16 -7.09
CA VAL A 17 -27.85 -1.17 -6.20
C VAL A 17 -27.64 -0.54 -4.83
N THR A 18 -28.18 -1.16 -3.78
CA THR A 18 -28.05 -0.65 -2.42
C THR A 18 -26.69 -0.99 -1.81
N ARG A 19 -26.30 -0.29 -0.73
CA ARG A 19 -25.08 -0.61 0.02
C ARG A 19 -25.09 -2.04 0.55
N ASP A 20 -26.23 -2.50 1.06
CA ASP A 20 -26.37 -3.87 1.56
C ASP A 20 -26.16 -4.90 0.46
N GLN A 21 -26.76 -4.68 -0.72
CA GLN A 21 -26.54 -5.55 -1.89
C GLN A 21 -25.07 -5.57 -2.30
N THR A 22 -24.40 -4.42 -2.25
CA THR A 22 -22.96 -4.32 -2.56
C THR A 22 -22.12 -5.15 -1.59
N ILE A 23 -22.38 -5.03 -0.30
CA ILE A 23 -21.71 -5.83 0.73
C ILE A 23 -21.97 -7.32 0.50
N SER A 24 -23.21 -7.72 0.22
CA SER A 24 -23.54 -9.12 -0.08
C SER A 24 -22.81 -9.64 -1.32
N SER A 25 -22.75 -8.87 -2.40
CA SER A 25 -22.04 -9.24 -3.63
C SER A 25 -20.54 -9.38 -3.39
N ILE A 26 -19.91 -8.45 -2.67
CA ILE A 26 -18.48 -8.55 -2.32
C ILE A 26 -18.25 -9.77 -1.42
N THR A 27 -19.14 -10.02 -0.44
CA THR A 27 -19.04 -11.17 0.45
C THR A 27 -19.10 -12.48 -0.32
N ALA A 28 -19.95 -12.59 -1.35
CA ALA A 28 -20.01 -13.77 -2.21
C ALA A 28 -18.68 -13.98 -2.97
N LEU A 29 -18.09 -12.93 -3.53
CA LEU A 29 -16.78 -13.02 -4.19
C LEU A 29 -15.68 -13.49 -3.23
N VAL A 30 -15.69 -13.00 -1.98
CA VAL A 30 -14.74 -13.44 -0.95
C VAL A 30 -14.96 -14.92 -0.60
N ALA A 31 -16.21 -15.36 -0.49
CA ALA A 31 -16.57 -16.75 -0.17
C ALA A 31 -16.26 -17.73 -1.31
N GLU A 32 -16.28 -17.26 -2.55
CA GLU A 32 -15.89 -18.00 -3.75
C GLU A 32 -14.36 -17.99 -3.99
N GLU A 33 -13.57 -17.46 -3.04
CA GLU A 33 -12.12 -17.33 -3.14
C GLU A 33 -11.69 -16.64 -4.45
N ALA A 34 -12.48 -15.66 -4.90
CA ALA A 34 -12.19 -14.94 -6.12
C ALA A 34 -10.85 -14.18 -6.00
N PRO A 35 -10.11 -14.01 -7.12
CA PRO A 35 -8.87 -13.24 -7.13
C PRO A 35 -9.06 -11.85 -6.52
N VAL A 36 -8.10 -11.39 -5.72
CA VAL A 36 -8.16 -10.11 -5.01
C VAL A 36 -8.39 -8.94 -5.97
N GLU A 37 -7.78 -8.99 -7.16
CA GLU A 37 -7.96 -7.99 -8.22
C GLU A 37 -9.42 -7.92 -8.70
N SER A 38 -10.10 -9.06 -8.86
CA SER A 38 -11.52 -9.10 -9.25
C SER A 38 -12.41 -8.49 -8.17
N ILE A 39 -12.09 -8.72 -6.90
CA ILE A 39 -12.81 -8.10 -5.77
C ILE A 39 -12.58 -6.58 -5.76
N LEU A 40 -11.35 -6.12 -5.98
CA LEU A 40 -11.00 -4.70 -6.08
C LEU A 40 -11.73 -4.01 -7.23
N ASP A 41 -11.84 -4.66 -8.39
CA ASP A 41 -12.62 -4.14 -9.51
C ASP A 41 -14.11 -4.03 -9.17
N ALA A 42 -14.71 -5.04 -8.54
CA ALA A 42 -16.10 -4.98 -8.09
C ALA A 42 -16.34 -3.84 -7.08
N ILE A 43 -15.39 -3.64 -6.14
CA ILE A 43 -15.43 -2.52 -5.19
C ILE A 43 -15.36 -1.18 -5.92
N TYR A 44 -14.47 -1.04 -6.92
CA TYR A 44 -14.34 0.18 -7.69
C TYR A 44 -15.65 0.54 -8.39
N GLU A 45 -16.26 -0.40 -9.12
CA GLU A 45 -17.52 -0.15 -9.84
C GLU A 45 -18.66 0.27 -8.89
N ALA A 46 -18.83 -0.46 -7.78
CA ALA A 46 -19.90 -0.17 -6.84
C ALA A 46 -19.72 1.20 -6.14
N THR A 47 -18.50 1.52 -5.73
CA THR A 47 -18.21 2.78 -5.02
C THR A 47 -18.10 3.98 -5.94
N HIS A 48 -17.81 3.79 -7.23
CA HIS A 48 -17.89 4.85 -8.23
C HIS A 48 -19.29 5.47 -8.27
N HIS A 49 -20.33 4.63 -8.32
CA HIS A 49 -21.71 5.09 -8.38
C HIS A 49 -22.26 5.56 -7.02
N GLN A 50 -21.92 4.88 -5.92
CA GLN A 50 -22.53 5.15 -4.60
C GLN A 50 -21.83 6.24 -3.78
N MET A 51 -20.53 6.46 -4.02
CA MET A 51 -19.68 7.34 -3.21
C MET A 51 -18.91 8.38 -4.04
N SER A 52 -19.16 8.47 -5.36
CA SER A 52 -18.39 9.32 -6.29
C SER A 52 -16.88 9.05 -6.20
N VAL A 53 -16.50 7.77 -6.11
CA VAL A 53 -15.09 7.35 -6.09
C VAL A 53 -14.55 7.37 -7.51
N ASP A 54 -13.55 8.21 -7.76
CA ASP A 54 -12.89 8.36 -9.06
C ASP A 54 -11.55 7.59 -9.12
N ARG A 55 -11.09 7.13 -7.95
CA ARG A 55 -9.87 6.35 -7.80
C ARG A 55 -9.96 5.43 -6.58
N LEU A 56 -9.63 4.16 -6.79
CA LEU A 56 -9.45 3.16 -5.73
C LEU A 56 -7.99 2.70 -5.72
N GLY A 57 -7.41 2.54 -4.54
CA GLY A 57 -6.06 2.00 -4.40
C GLY A 57 -5.92 1.09 -3.21
N TRP A 58 -5.06 0.09 -3.34
CA TRP A 58 -4.64 -0.80 -2.25
C TRP A 58 -3.13 -0.72 -2.07
N ALA A 59 -2.72 -0.56 -0.82
CA ALA A 59 -1.33 -0.70 -0.44
C ALA A 59 -1.18 -1.68 0.72
N GLU A 60 -0.09 -2.44 0.69
CA GLU A 60 0.27 -3.42 1.70
C GLU A 60 1.33 -2.83 2.65
N ILE A 61 1.35 -3.26 3.91
CA ILE A 61 2.46 -2.96 4.82
C ILE A 61 3.45 -4.10 4.74
N GLU A 62 4.72 -3.79 4.47
CA GLU A 62 5.83 -4.73 4.63
C GLU A 62 6.24 -4.76 6.11
N PRO A 63 6.08 -5.89 6.82
CA PRO A 63 6.32 -5.95 8.27
C PRO A 63 7.77 -5.64 8.66
N GLU A 64 8.73 -6.12 7.87
CA GLU A 64 10.17 -6.01 8.16
C GLU A 64 10.72 -4.59 7.96
N THR A 65 10.23 -3.89 6.94
CA THR A 65 10.76 -2.58 6.54
C THR A 65 9.90 -1.44 7.06
N HIS A 66 8.66 -1.73 7.46
CA HIS A 66 7.62 -0.75 7.76
C HIS A 66 7.33 0.22 6.61
N TYR A 67 7.54 -0.24 5.37
CA TYR A 67 7.11 0.48 4.17
C TYR A 67 5.69 0.12 3.81
N VAL A 68 4.98 1.10 3.25
CA VAL A 68 3.68 0.91 2.61
C VAL A 68 3.93 0.84 1.11
N VAL A 69 3.58 -0.29 0.50
CA VAL A 69 3.83 -0.58 -0.91
C VAL A 69 2.50 -0.64 -1.66
N ALA A 70 2.32 0.22 -2.66
CA ALA A 70 1.15 0.20 -3.52
C ALA A 70 1.13 -1.12 -4.32
N ARG A 71 0.09 -1.93 -4.14
CA ARG A 71 -0.10 -3.21 -4.83
C ARG A 71 -1.01 -3.07 -6.04
N TRP A 72 -2.05 -2.27 -5.91
CA TRP A 72 -3.05 -2.09 -6.95
C TRP A 72 -3.63 -0.68 -6.92
N ALA A 73 -3.99 -0.14 -8.08
CA ALA A 73 -4.72 1.11 -8.20
C ALA A 73 -5.49 1.17 -9.51
N ARG A 74 -6.70 1.72 -9.46
CA ARG A 74 -7.53 2.04 -10.62
C ARG A 74 -8.06 3.46 -10.48
N SER A 75 -8.03 4.20 -11.58
CA SER A 75 -8.54 5.57 -11.67
C SER A 75 -9.11 5.82 -13.07
N GLY A 76 -10.12 6.69 -13.19
CA GLY A 76 -10.79 6.98 -14.46
C GLY A 76 -9.85 7.51 -15.55
N ASP A 77 -9.07 8.55 -15.26
CA ASP A 77 -8.30 9.28 -16.30
C ASP A 77 -6.82 8.89 -16.34
N ARG A 78 -6.15 8.92 -15.16
CA ARG A 78 -4.69 8.79 -15.08
C ARG A 78 -4.24 8.23 -13.74
N THR A 79 -3.27 7.31 -13.79
CA THR A 79 -2.61 6.76 -12.61
C THR A 79 -1.10 7.06 -12.64
N LEU A 80 -0.66 7.98 -11.77
CA LEU A 80 0.73 8.38 -11.49
C LEU A 80 1.33 7.61 -10.30
N LEU A 81 0.58 7.42 -9.23
CA LEU A 81 0.93 6.55 -8.12
C LEU A 81 0.53 5.12 -8.49
N ARG A 82 1.50 4.41 -9.07
CA ARG A 82 1.35 3.05 -9.61
C ARG A 82 1.79 1.97 -8.63
N ARG A 83 1.50 0.72 -8.98
CA ARG A 83 2.05 -0.47 -8.34
C ARG A 83 3.57 -0.34 -8.16
N GLY A 84 4.07 -0.72 -6.98
CA GLY A 84 5.48 -0.64 -6.61
C GLY A 84 5.91 0.71 -6.02
N PHE A 85 5.03 1.72 -5.98
CA PHE A 85 5.31 2.91 -5.18
C PHE A 85 5.45 2.52 -3.71
N GLN A 86 6.53 2.95 -3.07
CA GLN A 86 6.81 2.69 -1.66
C GLN A 86 7.06 4.00 -0.90
N ALA A 87 6.58 4.05 0.34
CA ALA A 87 6.86 5.13 1.29
C ALA A 87 6.85 4.60 2.73
N PRO A 88 7.64 5.19 3.64
CA PRO A 88 7.63 4.78 5.05
C PRO A 88 6.27 5.07 5.70
N ILE A 89 5.78 4.14 6.53
CA ILE A 89 4.57 4.38 7.34
C ILE A 89 4.84 5.40 8.45
N TRP A 90 6.03 5.36 9.05
CA TRP A 90 6.44 6.21 10.16
C TRP A 90 6.53 7.68 9.73
N GLY A 91 6.05 8.58 10.59
CA GLY A 91 5.97 10.02 10.28
C GLY A 91 4.89 10.37 9.25
N SER A 92 4.17 9.39 8.71
CA SER A 92 3.04 9.62 7.82
C SER A 92 1.72 9.68 8.59
N SER A 93 0.70 10.23 7.93
CA SER A 93 -0.66 10.22 8.45
C SER A 93 -1.30 8.83 8.42
N LEU A 94 -0.73 7.85 7.69
CA LEU A 94 -1.20 6.45 7.64
C LEU A 94 -0.86 5.69 8.92
N TYR A 95 0.22 6.06 9.61
CA TYR A 95 0.56 5.50 10.91
C TYR A 95 -0.61 5.62 11.90
N PHE A 96 -1.29 6.78 11.94
CA PHE A 96 -2.43 6.99 12.83
C PHE A 96 -3.66 6.19 12.43
N VAL A 97 -3.89 5.99 11.13
CA VAL A 97 -4.98 5.14 10.62
C VAL A 97 -4.81 3.71 11.13
N MET A 98 -3.59 3.16 11.02
CA MET A 98 -3.31 1.81 11.49
C MET A 98 -3.34 1.73 13.02
N LYS A 99 -2.66 2.65 13.72
CA LYS A 99 -2.62 2.70 15.19
C LYS A 99 -4.01 2.79 15.82
N GLN A 100 -4.89 3.62 15.26
CA GLN A 100 -6.25 3.81 15.77
C GLN A 100 -7.23 2.75 15.28
N ARG A 101 -6.86 1.99 14.23
CA ARG A 101 -7.72 1.00 13.56
C ARG A 101 -9.07 1.60 13.11
N LYS A 102 -9.03 2.85 12.68
CA LYS A 102 -10.21 3.63 12.28
C LYS A 102 -9.99 4.27 10.91
N PRO A 103 -11.05 4.39 10.09
CA PRO A 103 -10.95 5.10 8.83
C PRO A 103 -10.63 6.57 9.05
N ARG A 104 -9.96 7.18 8.07
CA ARG A 104 -9.66 8.60 8.06
C ARG A 104 -10.21 9.25 6.80
N VAL A 105 -10.94 10.34 6.98
CA VAL A 105 -11.42 11.20 5.91
C VAL A 105 -10.51 12.42 5.80
N MET A 106 -10.16 12.80 4.58
CA MET A 106 -9.46 14.03 4.22
C MET A 106 -10.30 14.78 3.18
N ASP A 107 -10.91 15.88 3.60
CA ASP A 107 -11.87 16.62 2.77
C ASP A 107 -11.21 17.42 1.64
N ASP A 108 -9.99 17.92 1.85
CA ASP A 108 -9.21 18.61 0.82
C ASP A 108 -7.72 18.28 0.91
N LEU A 109 -7.25 17.46 -0.03
CA LEU A 109 -5.85 17.05 -0.15
C LEU A 109 -4.92 18.17 -0.59
N LEU A 110 -5.40 19.20 -1.30
CA LEU A 110 -4.56 20.34 -1.66
C LEU A 110 -4.22 21.15 -0.41
N LYS A 111 -5.21 21.43 0.45
CA LYS A 111 -4.98 22.08 1.75
C LYS A 111 -4.06 21.24 2.65
N TYR A 112 -4.26 19.94 2.67
CA TYR A 112 -3.37 19.04 3.41
C TYR A 112 -1.92 19.13 2.88
N LEU A 113 -1.75 19.20 1.56
CA LEU A 113 -0.44 19.28 0.92
C LEU A 113 0.28 20.61 1.23
N GLU A 114 -0.44 21.72 1.38
CA GLU A 114 0.14 23.00 1.83
C GLU A 114 0.83 22.87 3.19
N HIS A 115 0.24 22.11 4.12
CA HIS A 115 0.81 21.87 5.45
C HIS A 115 1.83 20.71 5.48
N ARG A 116 1.84 19.85 4.45
CA ARG A 116 2.73 18.68 4.34
C ARG A 116 3.35 18.58 2.94
N PRO A 117 4.11 19.59 2.48
CA PRO A 117 4.58 19.68 1.11
C PRO A 117 5.53 18.54 0.72
N GLN A 118 6.18 17.93 1.71
CA GLN A 118 7.10 16.80 1.52
C GLN A 118 6.39 15.47 1.23
N SER A 119 5.06 15.37 1.38
CA SER A 119 4.30 14.14 1.11
C SER A 119 4.31 13.74 -0.37
N ARG A 120 5.21 12.81 -0.75
CA ARG A 120 5.37 12.35 -2.14
C ARG A 120 4.12 11.66 -2.67
N SER A 121 3.47 10.83 -1.86
CA SER A 121 2.21 10.16 -2.24
C SER A 121 1.09 11.16 -2.49
N THR A 122 0.91 12.15 -1.61
CA THR A 122 -0.10 13.21 -1.77
C THR A 122 0.16 14.04 -3.03
N ARG A 123 1.42 14.41 -3.33
CA ARG A 123 1.76 15.13 -4.57
C ARG A 123 1.38 14.35 -5.83
N LEU A 124 1.60 13.03 -5.84
CA LEU A 124 1.27 12.20 -6.99
C LEU A 124 -0.24 12.10 -7.21
N ILE A 125 -1.03 11.79 -6.17
CA ILE A 125 -2.48 11.64 -6.31
C ILE A 125 -3.19 12.99 -6.55
N THR A 126 -2.70 14.09 -5.99
CA THR A 126 -3.24 15.43 -6.31
C THR A 126 -2.91 15.84 -7.74
N ALA A 127 -1.76 15.44 -8.28
CA ALA A 127 -1.43 15.62 -9.71
C ALA A 127 -2.26 14.72 -10.65
N GLU A 128 -2.89 13.66 -10.13
CA GLU A 128 -3.94 12.89 -10.84
C GLU A 128 -5.30 13.59 -10.79
N GLY A 129 -5.44 14.67 -10.02
CA GLY A 129 -6.71 15.39 -9.83
C GLY A 129 -7.45 15.04 -8.54
N VAL A 130 -6.92 14.16 -7.68
CA VAL A 130 -7.58 13.80 -6.41
C VAL A 130 -7.64 14.99 -5.48
N ARG A 131 -8.85 15.26 -4.97
CA ARG A 131 -9.15 16.37 -4.07
C ARG A 131 -9.57 15.92 -2.68
N SER A 132 -10.21 14.75 -2.52
CA SER A 132 -10.53 14.19 -1.21
C SER A 132 -10.22 12.70 -1.15
N SER A 133 -10.01 12.18 0.06
CA SER A 133 -9.75 10.74 0.25
C SER A 133 -10.33 10.21 1.55
N LEU A 134 -10.89 9.01 1.50
CA LEU A 134 -11.22 8.18 2.64
C LEU A 134 -10.27 6.98 2.64
N THR A 135 -9.53 6.81 3.73
CA THR A 135 -8.55 5.73 3.89
C THR A 135 -8.97 4.79 5.01
N CYS A 136 -9.16 3.51 4.70
CA CYS A 136 -9.46 2.46 5.66
C CYS A 136 -8.23 1.60 5.92
N PRO A 137 -7.96 1.19 7.18
CA PRO A 137 -6.98 0.15 7.45
C PRO A 137 -7.52 -1.22 7.01
N LEU A 138 -6.63 -2.08 6.51
CA LEU A 138 -6.90 -3.48 6.22
C LEU A 138 -6.31 -4.33 7.33
N ILE A 139 -7.17 -4.88 8.18
CA ILE A 139 -6.78 -5.64 9.37
C ILE A 139 -7.57 -6.92 9.40
N CYS A 140 -6.88 -8.05 9.58
CA CYS A 140 -7.52 -9.35 9.76
C CYS A 140 -6.91 -10.03 10.99
N GLY A 141 -7.70 -10.16 12.05
CA GLY A 141 -7.20 -10.62 13.35
C GLY A 141 -6.16 -9.65 13.92
N GLN A 142 -4.92 -10.14 14.14
CA GLN A 142 -3.82 -9.33 14.66
C GLN A 142 -2.87 -8.78 13.58
N SER A 143 -3.03 -9.15 12.30
CA SER A 143 -2.12 -8.63 11.27
C SER A 143 -2.66 -7.40 10.56
N GLU A 144 -1.74 -6.47 10.38
CA GLU A 144 -1.92 -5.18 9.71
C GLU A 144 -1.54 -5.36 8.23
N LEU A 145 -2.53 -5.68 7.40
CA LEU A 145 -2.32 -6.03 5.99
C LEU A 145 -2.10 -4.79 5.12
N GLY A 146 -2.54 -3.61 5.55
CA GLY A 146 -2.26 -2.35 4.87
C GLY A 146 -3.44 -1.40 4.83
N PHE A 147 -3.71 -0.81 3.67
CA PHE A 147 -4.67 0.28 3.51
C PHE A 147 -5.46 0.18 2.21
N LEU A 148 -6.75 0.52 2.29
CA LEU A 148 -7.63 0.74 1.14
C LEU A 148 -7.95 2.22 1.04
N PHE A 149 -7.76 2.78 -0.15
CA PHE A 149 -7.92 4.20 -0.44
C PHE A 149 -9.09 4.40 -1.40
N PHE A 150 -10.13 5.08 -0.93
CA PHE A 150 -11.19 5.66 -1.75
C PHE A 150 -10.82 7.13 -1.99
N SER A 151 -10.88 7.57 -3.23
CA SER A 151 -10.39 8.89 -3.63
C SER A 151 -11.36 9.51 -4.65
N SER A 152 -11.59 10.80 -4.53
CA SER A 152 -12.46 11.56 -5.43
C SER A 152 -11.75 12.80 -5.96
N PHE A 153 -12.09 13.18 -7.19
CA PHE A 153 -11.63 14.42 -7.83
C PHE A 153 -12.39 15.66 -7.32
N LYS A 154 -13.39 15.46 -6.44
CA LYS A 154 -14.10 16.54 -5.73
C LYS A 154 -13.62 16.63 -4.28
N ALA A 155 -13.61 17.84 -3.74
CA ALA A 155 -13.35 18.10 -2.32
C ALA A 155 -14.64 17.88 -1.52
N ASN A 156 -14.52 17.51 -0.23
CA ASN A 156 -15.63 17.25 0.69
C ASN A 156 -16.61 16.17 0.18
N THR A 157 -16.11 15.15 -0.53
CA THR A 157 -16.95 14.10 -1.13
C THR A 157 -17.50 13.14 -0.08
N PHE A 158 -16.68 12.76 0.91
CA PHE A 158 -17.00 11.69 1.84
C PHE A 158 -17.69 12.22 3.10
N SER A 159 -18.84 11.64 3.41
CA SER A 159 -19.68 11.94 4.57
C SER A 159 -19.41 11.01 5.76
N ALA A 160 -20.03 11.30 6.90
CA ALA A 160 -19.99 10.42 8.07
C ALA A 160 -20.58 9.03 7.80
N ASP A 161 -21.55 8.93 6.89
CA ASP A 161 -22.20 7.67 6.55
C ASP A 161 -21.37 6.80 5.61
N ASP A 162 -20.36 7.38 4.94
CA ASP A 162 -19.48 6.66 4.03
C ASP A 162 -18.43 5.84 4.75
N ALA A 163 -17.96 6.31 5.91
CA ALA A 163 -16.90 5.63 6.66
C ALA A 163 -17.29 4.23 7.16
N PRO A 164 -18.49 4.00 7.74
CA PRO A 164 -18.92 2.66 8.12
C PRO A 164 -19.01 1.69 6.93
N PHE A 165 -19.54 2.17 5.80
CA PHE A 165 -19.68 1.36 4.59
C PHE A 165 -18.31 1.01 3.98
N ALA A 166 -17.42 2.01 3.83
CA ALA A 166 -16.05 1.80 3.36
C ALA A 166 -15.25 0.87 4.30
N MET A 167 -15.50 0.93 5.61
CA MET A 167 -14.87 0.04 6.59
C MET A 167 -15.38 -1.40 6.45
N ALA A 168 -16.68 -1.61 6.20
CA ALA A 168 -17.23 -2.94 5.93
C ALA A 168 -16.58 -3.57 4.68
N ILE A 169 -16.43 -2.79 3.60
CA ILE A 169 -15.70 -3.23 2.40
C ILE A 169 -14.24 -3.55 2.72
N ALA A 170 -13.55 -2.70 3.49
CA ALA A 170 -12.16 -2.91 3.87
C ALA A 170 -11.96 -4.20 4.67
N ASN A 171 -12.90 -4.53 5.57
CA ASN A 171 -12.85 -5.78 6.33
C ASN A 171 -12.99 -7.02 5.43
N LEU A 172 -13.90 -6.98 4.45
CA LEU A 172 -14.08 -8.06 3.47
C LEU A 172 -12.82 -8.24 2.61
N LEU A 173 -12.25 -7.14 2.13
CA LEU A 173 -11.00 -7.18 1.36
C LEU A 173 -9.83 -7.70 2.20
N ALA A 174 -9.72 -7.29 3.47
CA ALA A 174 -8.68 -7.79 4.37
C ALA A 174 -8.77 -9.30 4.58
N LEU A 175 -10.00 -9.85 4.64
CA LEU A 175 -10.22 -11.29 4.71
C LEU A 175 -9.79 -11.99 3.41
N ALA A 176 -10.18 -11.49 2.25
CA ALA A 176 -9.75 -12.06 0.96
C ALA A 176 -8.23 -12.07 0.78
N ILE A 177 -7.57 -10.96 1.10
CA ILE A 177 -6.10 -10.87 1.06
C ILE A 177 -5.48 -11.90 1.99
N ARG A 178 -6.04 -12.08 3.19
CA ARG A 178 -5.56 -13.09 4.13
C ARG A 178 -5.68 -14.49 3.56
N ASN A 179 -6.85 -14.85 3.01
CA ASN A 179 -7.11 -16.18 2.47
C ASN A 179 -6.15 -16.49 1.32
N ALA A 180 -6.05 -15.57 0.35
CA ALA A 180 -5.11 -15.71 -0.77
C ALA A 180 -3.65 -15.85 -0.29
N SER A 181 -3.25 -15.15 0.78
CA SER A 181 -1.89 -15.28 1.33
C SER A 181 -1.63 -16.65 1.96
N ILE A 182 -2.66 -17.29 2.52
CA ILE A 182 -2.56 -18.64 3.12
C ILE A 182 -2.49 -19.70 2.02
N GLU A 183 -3.30 -19.58 0.97
CA GLU A 183 -3.29 -20.49 -0.19
C GLU A 183 -1.92 -20.50 -0.88
N ASN A 184 -1.36 -19.32 -1.13
CA ASN A 184 -0.02 -19.20 -1.72
C ASN A 184 1.09 -19.83 -0.85
N GLN A 185 0.88 -19.94 0.47
CA GLN A 185 1.82 -20.63 1.38
C GLN A 185 1.58 -22.15 1.43
N ALA A 186 0.37 -22.62 1.10
CA ALA A 186 0.04 -24.05 1.05
C ALA A 186 0.45 -24.70 -0.29
N GLU A 187 0.59 -23.90 -1.36
CA GLU A 187 0.99 -24.34 -2.69
C GLU A 187 2.51 -24.29 -2.95
N GLU A 188 3.33 -23.77 -2.03
CA GLU A 188 4.78 -23.91 -2.16
C GLU A 188 5.21 -25.35 -1.82
N PRO A 189 5.78 -26.13 -2.76
CA PRO A 189 6.67 -27.20 -2.35
C PRO A 189 7.79 -26.57 -1.52
N VAL A 190 8.35 -27.31 -0.56
CA VAL A 190 9.59 -26.93 0.12
C VAL A 190 10.69 -26.81 -0.94
N VAL A 191 10.79 -25.65 -1.58
CA VAL A 191 11.81 -25.30 -2.55
C VAL A 191 12.90 -24.62 -1.74
N LEU A 192 14.04 -25.31 -1.65
CA LEU A 192 15.25 -24.79 -1.05
C LEU A 192 15.51 -23.36 -1.60
N PRO A 193 15.74 -22.38 -0.73
CA PRO A 193 15.67 -20.97 -1.10
C PRO A 193 16.81 -20.59 -2.05
N ASN A 194 16.51 -20.47 -3.34
CA ASN A 194 17.41 -19.85 -4.31
C ASN A 194 17.15 -18.34 -4.31
N CYS A 195 17.90 -17.63 -3.45
CA CYS A 195 17.73 -16.22 -3.13
C CYS A 195 18.72 -15.35 -3.93
N ALA A 196 18.22 -14.58 -4.90
CA ALA A 196 18.88 -13.33 -5.29
C ALA A 196 18.51 -12.20 -4.31
N LYS A 197 18.76 -12.42 -3.00
CA LYS A 197 18.35 -11.51 -1.92
C LYS A 197 19.50 -10.58 -1.54
N ARG A 198 19.19 -9.29 -1.42
CA ARG A 198 20.01 -8.27 -0.72
C ARG A 198 20.33 -8.81 0.68
N HIS A 199 21.59 -9.14 0.94
CA HIS A 199 22.01 -9.72 2.20
C HIS A 199 22.35 -8.59 3.18
N ARG A 200 21.47 -8.33 4.16
CA ARG A 200 21.88 -7.60 5.37
C ARG A 200 22.56 -8.61 6.28
N LEU A 201 23.88 -8.53 6.39
CA LEU A 201 24.67 -9.42 7.25
C LEU A 201 25.16 -8.66 8.48
N PRO A 202 25.23 -9.32 9.64
CA PRO A 202 25.91 -8.74 10.78
C PRO A 202 27.41 -8.59 10.50
N ILE A 203 28.10 -7.63 11.14
CA ILE A 203 29.53 -7.35 10.90
C ILE A 203 30.42 -8.60 11.06
N HIS A 204 30.06 -9.51 11.98
CA HIS A 204 30.83 -10.73 12.21
C HIS A 204 30.67 -11.79 11.12
N GLU A 205 29.64 -11.69 10.26
CA GLU A 205 29.39 -12.60 9.13
C GLU A 205 29.86 -12.03 7.79
N LEU A 206 30.48 -10.84 7.78
CA LEU A 206 31.10 -10.28 6.58
C LEU A 206 32.32 -11.12 6.19
N GLU A 207 32.41 -11.49 4.92
CA GLU A 207 33.55 -12.22 4.37
C GLU A 207 34.25 -11.39 3.28
N PRO A 208 35.57 -11.62 3.05
CA PRO A 208 36.27 -11.01 1.93
C PRO A 208 35.60 -11.41 0.61
N GLY A 209 35.48 -10.46 -0.33
CA GLY A 209 34.84 -10.68 -1.63
C GLY A 209 33.38 -10.21 -1.73
N MET A 210 32.74 -9.85 -0.62
CA MET A 210 31.39 -9.26 -0.64
C MET A 210 31.43 -7.81 -1.13
N ILE A 211 30.43 -7.37 -1.90
CA ILE A 211 30.35 -5.98 -2.40
C ILE A 211 29.36 -5.20 -1.55
N LEU A 212 29.78 -4.03 -1.06
CA LEU A 212 28.91 -3.14 -0.30
C LEU A 212 27.85 -2.49 -1.21
N ASN A 213 26.58 -2.59 -0.84
CA ASN A 213 25.51 -1.86 -1.54
C ASN A 213 25.45 -0.39 -1.09
N GLU A 214 25.82 -0.09 0.16
CA GLU A 214 25.79 1.24 0.73
C GLU A 214 27.15 1.65 1.31
N SER A 215 27.40 2.95 1.41
CA SER A 215 28.63 3.47 2.01
C SER A 215 28.57 3.39 3.53
N LEU A 216 29.59 2.79 4.15
CA LEU A 216 29.70 2.66 5.61
C LEU A 216 30.38 3.89 6.21
N LYS A 217 29.80 4.46 7.28
CA LYS A 217 30.34 5.62 8.00
C LYS A 217 30.46 5.32 9.50
N SER A 218 31.54 5.77 10.14
CA SER A 218 31.72 5.70 11.60
C SER A 218 30.71 6.60 12.33
N ASN A 219 30.55 6.40 13.65
CA ASN A 219 29.73 7.24 14.54
C ASN A 219 30.09 8.73 14.50
N LYS A 220 31.30 9.09 14.02
CA LYS A 220 31.74 10.48 13.80
C LYS A 220 31.52 10.98 12.36
N ASP A 221 30.65 10.34 11.59
CA ASP A 221 30.34 10.62 10.18
C ASP A 221 31.51 10.48 9.18
N ASN A 222 32.64 9.92 9.61
CA ASN A 222 33.77 9.63 8.74
C ASN A 222 33.47 8.43 7.84
N LEU A 223 33.65 8.59 6.52
CA LEU A 223 33.51 7.51 5.54
C LEU A 223 34.56 6.42 5.80
N LEU A 224 34.09 5.18 6.01
CA LEU A 224 34.94 4.00 6.22
C LEU A 224 35.14 3.25 4.90
N LEU A 225 34.05 2.98 4.19
CA LEU A 225 34.05 2.28 2.91
C LEU A 225 32.94 2.84 2.01
N ALA A 226 33.24 3.02 0.72
CA ALA A 226 32.27 3.48 -0.26
C ALA A 226 31.45 2.31 -0.82
N SER A 227 30.20 2.58 -1.22
CA SER A 227 29.34 1.64 -1.93
C SER A 227 29.98 1.18 -3.25
N GLY A 228 29.72 -0.07 -3.66
CA GLY A 228 30.23 -0.67 -4.89
C GLY A 228 31.66 -1.21 -4.77
N HIS A 229 32.28 -1.13 -3.59
CA HIS A 229 33.60 -1.72 -3.33
C HIS A 229 33.48 -3.13 -2.74
N GLU A 230 34.37 -4.00 -3.22
CA GLU A 230 34.60 -5.33 -2.67
C GLU A 230 35.33 -5.24 -1.32
N LEU A 231 34.84 -5.99 -0.33
CA LEU A 231 35.44 -6.10 0.98
C LEU A 231 36.74 -6.89 0.89
N THR A 232 37.85 -6.26 1.27
CA THR A 232 39.13 -6.97 1.46
C THR A 232 39.17 -7.63 2.82
N ALA A 233 40.01 -8.66 2.99
CA ALA A 233 40.23 -9.29 4.29
C ALA A 233 40.68 -8.29 5.37
N HIS A 234 41.47 -7.30 5.00
CA HIS A 234 41.88 -6.23 5.90
C HIS A 234 40.71 -5.31 6.29
N SER A 235 39.82 -5.00 5.35
CA SER A 235 38.61 -4.18 5.61
C SER A 235 37.64 -4.87 6.55
N VAL A 236 37.43 -6.18 6.38
CA VAL A 236 36.53 -6.98 7.24
C VAL A 236 37.05 -7.03 8.67
N GLU A 237 38.34 -7.34 8.86
CA GLU A 237 38.92 -7.42 10.21
C GLU A 237 38.85 -6.07 10.91
N ARG A 238 39.17 -4.99 10.19
CA ARG A 238 39.09 -3.63 10.74
C ARG A 238 37.67 -3.24 11.15
N LEU A 239 36.65 -3.61 10.38
CA LEU A 239 35.25 -3.35 10.76
C LEU A 239 34.84 -4.13 12.02
N ARG A 240 35.32 -5.37 12.17
CA ARG A 240 35.07 -6.20 13.37
C ARG A 240 35.74 -5.62 14.60
N GLU A 241 36.98 -5.14 14.48
CA GLU A 241 37.70 -4.44 15.55
C GLU A 241 36.98 -3.15 15.96
N MET A 242 36.64 -2.29 15.00
CA MET A 242 35.93 -1.03 15.26
C MET A 242 34.56 -1.23 15.90
N HIS A 243 33.84 -2.30 15.56
CA HIS A 243 32.58 -2.65 16.22
C HIS A 243 32.79 -3.14 17.66
N ARG A 244 33.83 -3.96 17.89
CA ARG A 244 34.19 -4.45 19.23
C ARG A 244 34.60 -3.31 20.17
N ASP A 245 35.31 -2.32 19.63
CA ASP A 245 35.79 -1.15 20.36
C ASP A 245 34.70 -0.06 20.52
N GLY A 246 33.52 -0.26 19.94
CA GLY A 246 32.37 0.66 20.04
C GLY A 246 32.49 1.92 19.17
N GLU A 247 33.40 1.96 18.19
CA GLU A 247 33.56 3.08 17.25
C GLU A 247 32.48 3.12 16.15
N ILE A 248 31.68 2.05 16.06
CA ILE A 248 30.63 1.83 15.08
C ILE A 248 29.36 1.25 15.74
N GLU A 249 28.22 1.93 15.57
CA GLU A 249 26.90 1.52 16.09
C GLU A 249 26.08 0.64 15.13
N PHE A 250 26.40 0.60 13.83
CA PHE A 250 25.66 -0.25 12.89
C PHE A 250 26.00 -1.73 13.13
N ALA A 251 24.99 -2.55 13.37
CA ALA A 251 25.18 -4.00 13.57
C ALA A 251 25.04 -4.80 12.27
N MET A 252 24.41 -4.22 11.25
CA MET A 252 24.04 -4.88 9.99
C MET A 252 24.55 -4.07 8.78
N VAL A 253 25.14 -4.75 7.81
CA VAL A 253 25.72 -4.17 6.59
C VAL A 253 25.03 -4.78 5.37
N GLU A 254 24.63 -3.93 4.42
CA GLU A 254 24.06 -4.38 3.14
C GLU A 254 25.15 -4.78 2.15
N VAL A 255 25.18 -6.06 1.80
CA VAL A 255 26.07 -6.62 0.78
C VAL A 255 25.28 -7.25 -0.37
N GLN A 256 25.91 -7.29 -1.55
CA GLN A 256 25.43 -7.95 -2.76
C GLN A 256 25.67 -9.45 -2.73
#